data_AF-A0A2V9X007-F1
#
_entry.id   AF-A0A2V9X007-F1
#
_cell.length_a   1.000
_cell.length_b   1.000
_cell.length_c   1.000
_cell.angle_alpha   90.00
_cell.angle_beta   90.00
_cell.angle_gamma   90.00
#
_symmetry.space_group_name_H-M   'P 1'
#
loop_
_entity.id
_entity.type
_entity.pdbx_description
1 polymer ?
#
loop_
_entity_poly.entity_id
_entity_poly.type
_entity_poly.pdbx_seq_one_letter_code
_entity_poly.pdbx_strand_id
1 'polypeptide(L)'
;MNQPDGAIDAACERILLDAGRETEAYEKYALTASVSSTGLGTYLLIAKKYPARDPKQILLDLAESGGDSGHWFAAAKDGGFLDLALEFAQTGRTDPRTLSRASRDLLEKDAKFCLQVARIAIQRMLEGYGYEPSGIDVIDTYSHFLRAAATLGVSQDARKDMFSTATKAKQSGAPFADILIRQCSPGSLH
;
A
#
# COMPACT_ATOMS: atom_id res chain seq x y z
N MET A 1 -5.32 -30.51 10.10
CA MET A 1 -5.08 -29.29 9.32
C MET A 1 -4.75 -29.74 7.91
N ASN A 2 -5.70 -29.66 6.97
CA ASN A 2 -5.39 -29.82 5.55
C ASN A 2 -4.82 -28.47 5.11
N GLN A 3 -3.51 -28.38 4.87
CA GLN A 3 -3.05 -27.30 4.01
C GLN A 3 -3.66 -27.56 2.63
N PRO A 4 -4.41 -26.62 2.04
CA PRO A 4 -4.72 -26.71 0.63
C PRO A 4 -3.38 -26.71 -0.11
N ASP A 5 -3.07 -27.83 -0.75
CA ASP A 5 -1.91 -27.90 -1.62
C ASP A 5 -2.24 -27.05 -2.85
N GLY A 6 -1.54 -25.94 -3.03
CA GLY A 6 -1.81 -25.03 -4.15
C GLY A 6 -1.79 -25.73 -5.51
N ALA A 7 -1.07 -26.85 -5.64
CA ALA A 7 -1.11 -27.70 -6.83
C ALA A 7 -2.45 -28.45 -6.98
N ILE A 8 -3.02 -28.95 -5.88
CA ILE A 8 -4.35 -29.58 -5.87
C ILE A 8 -5.42 -28.54 -6.21
N ASP A 9 -5.36 -27.36 -5.60
CA ASP A 9 -6.32 -26.28 -5.87
C ASP A 9 -6.24 -25.83 -7.34
N ALA A 10 -5.04 -25.71 -7.91
CA ALA A 10 -4.86 -25.39 -9.33
C ALA A 10 -5.41 -26.48 -10.27
N ALA A 11 -5.27 -27.76 -9.90
CA ALA A 11 -5.86 -28.86 -10.67
C ALA A 11 -7.39 -28.84 -10.59
N CYS A 12 -7.96 -28.64 -9.40
CA CYS A 12 -9.40 -28.52 -9.19
C CYS A 12 -9.98 -27.30 -9.93
N GLU A 13 -9.31 -26.15 -9.86
CA GLU A 13 -9.65 -24.94 -10.61
C GLU A 13 -9.72 -25.23 -12.11
N ARG A 14 -8.69 -25.88 -12.66
CA ARG A 14 -8.64 -26.23 -14.08
C ARG A 14 -9.81 -27.11 -14.50
N ILE A 15 -10.12 -28.15 -13.73
CA ILE A 15 -11.24 -29.08 -14.03
C ILE A 15 -12.57 -28.32 -14.10
N LEU A 16 -12.81 -27.39 -13.16
CA LEU A 16 -14.05 -26.60 -13.15
C LEU A 16 -14.10 -25.61 -14.31
N LEU A 17 -12.99 -24.97 -14.66
CA LEU A 17 -12.91 -24.07 -15.82
C LEU A 17 -13.16 -24.81 -17.14
N ASP A 18 -12.56 -25.98 -17.32
CA ASP A 18 -12.76 -26.81 -18.52
C ASP A 18 -14.22 -27.30 -18.65
N ALA A 19 -14.93 -27.41 -17.52
CA ALA A 19 -16.36 -27.72 -17.47
C ALA A 19 -17.29 -26.48 -17.58
N GLY A 20 -16.74 -25.28 -17.80
CA GLY A 20 -17.50 -24.03 -17.90
C GLY A 20 -18.07 -23.52 -16.57
N ARG A 21 -17.61 -24.03 -15.43
CA ARG A 21 -18.09 -23.68 -14.07
C ARG A 21 -17.24 -22.57 -13.46
N GLU A 22 -17.12 -21.43 -14.16
CA GLU A 22 -16.24 -20.32 -13.78
C GLU A 22 -16.52 -19.75 -12.39
N THR A 23 -17.80 -19.59 -12.03
CA THR A 23 -18.21 -19.03 -10.73
C THR A 23 -17.66 -19.86 -9.58
N GLU A 24 -17.82 -21.18 -9.67
CA GLU A 24 -17.39 -22.11 -8.64
C GLU A 24 -15.87 -22.30 -8.60
N ALA A 25 -15.22 -22.28 -9.77
CA ALA A 25 -13.76 -22.30 -9.85
C ALA A 25 -13.16 -21.12 -9.09
N TYR A 26 -13.76 -19.93 -9.27
CA TYR A 26 -13.36 -18.73 -8.57
C TYR A 26 -13.55 -18.84 -7.06
N GLU A 27 -14.78 -19.12 -6.62
CA GLU A 27 -15.17 -19.09 -5.20
C GLU A 27 -14.41 -20.12 -4.35
N LYS A 28 -14.03 -21.26 -4.94
CA LYS A 28 -13.40 -22.35 -4.20
C LYS A 28 -11.87 -22.37 -4.30
N TYR A 29 -11.30 -21.92 -5.41
CA TYR A 29 -9.89 -22.22 -5.72
C TYR A 29 -9.08 -21.03 -6.22
N ALA A 30 -9.67 -19.99 -6.80
CA ALA A 30 -8.88 -18.96 -7.49
C ALA A 30 -7.86 -18.23 -6.60
N LEU A 31 -8.21 -17.98 -5.34
CA LEU A 31 -7.38 -17.22 -4.41
C LEU A 31 -6.18 -18.01 -3.88
N THR A 32 -6.26 -19.35 -3.87
CA THR A 32 -5.18 -20.24 -3.40
C THR A 32 -4.39 -20.88 -4.54
N ALA A 33 -5.03 -21.09 -5.71
CA ALA A 33 -4.41 -21.67 -6.90
C ALA A 33 -3.45 -20.72 -7.64
N SER A 34 -3.54 -19.40 -7.38
CA SER A 34 -2.87 -18.38 -8.22
C SER A 34 -1.95 -17.44 -7.42
N VAL A 35 -1.08 -18.00 -6.57
CA VAL A 35 -0.16 -17.21 -5.73
C VAL A 35 1.14 -16.87 -6.46
N SER A 36 1.50 -15.59 -6.48
CA SER A 36 2.80 -15.06 -6.93
C SER A 36 3.65 -14.59 -5.75
N SER A 37 4.88 -14.16 -6.01
CA SER A 37 5.75 -13.53 -5.00
C SER A 37 5.31 -12.11 -4.60
N THR A 38 4.39 -11.50 -5.35
CA THR A 38 3.86 -10.14 -5.09
C THR A 38 2.34 -10.11 -5.21
N GLY A 39 1.70 -9.22 -4.45
CA GLY A 39 0.24 -9.11 -4.46
C GLY A 39 -0.31 -8.63 -5.80
N LEU A 40 0.40 -7.70 -6.46
CA LEU A 40 0.09 -7.29 -7.82
C LEU A 40 0.17 -8.48 -8.80
N GLY A 41 1.20 -9.32 -8.69
CA GLY A 41 1.33 -10.52 -9.52
C GLY A 41 0.16 -11.49 -9.35
N THR A 42 -0.20 -11.79 -8.09
CA THR A 42 -1.35 -12.66 -7.76
C THR A 42 -2.65 -12.09 -8.32
N TYR A 43 -2.92 -10.80 -8.08
CA TYR A 43 -4.10 -10.12 -8.60
C TYR A 43 -4.19 -10.18 -10.13
N LEU A 44 -3.10 -9.87 -10.85
CA LEU A 44 -3.08 -9.89 -12.31
C LEU A 44 -3.30 -11.30 -12.88
N LEU A 45 -2.77 -12.35 -12.22
CA LEU A 45 -3.01 -13.74 -12.62
C LEU A 45 -4.50 -14.10 -12.51
N ILE A 46 -5.15 -13.72 -11.41
CA ILE A 46 -6.57 -13.99 -11.18
C ILE A 46 -7.44 -13.16 -12.14
N ALA A 47 -7.19 -11.85 -12.25
CA ALA A 47 -7.94 -10.97 -13.16
C ALA A 47 -7.83 -11.43 -14.63
N LYS A 48 -6.68 -11.98 -15.04
CA LYS A 48 -6.49 -12.56 -16.37
C LYS A 48 -7.31 -13.85 -16.57
N LYS A 49 -7.39 -14.71 -15.55
CA LYS A 49 -8.18 -15.96 -15.61
C LYS A 49 -9.68 -15.71 -15.59
N TYR A 50 -10.12 -14.66 -14.88
CA TYR A 50 -11.54 -14.34 -14.66
C TYR A 50 -11.89 -12.93 -15.18
N PRO A 51 -11.81 -12.68 -16.49
CA PRO A 51 -11.99 -11.33 -17.07
C PRO A 51 -13.40 -10.76 -16.93
N ALA A 52 -14.41 -11.61 -16.68
CA ALA A 52 -15.80 -11.18 -16.46
C ALA A 52 -16.10 -10.74 -15.02
N ARG A 53 -15.19 -10.98 -14.07
CA ARG A 53 -15.35 -10.57 -12.67
C ARG A 53 -14.99 -9.09 -12.50
N ASP A 54 -15.66 -8.42 -11.56
CA ASP A 54 -15.30 -7.05 -11.18
C ASP A 54 -13.87 -7.04 -10.58
N PRO A 55 -12.92 -6.32 -11.18
CA PRO A 55 -11.55 -6.27 -10.67
C PRO A 55 -11.45 -5.74 -9.24
N LYS A 56 -12.36 -4.84 -8.83
CA LYS A 56 -12.40 -4.36 -7.44
C LYS A 56 -12.80 -5.47 -6.47
N GLN A 57 -13.79 -6.30 -6.84
CA GLN A 57 -14.22 -7.42 -6.01
C GLN A 57 -13.11 -8.44 -5.83
N ILE A 58 -12.30 -8.70 -6.86
CA ILE A 58 -11.13 -9.59 -6.74
C ILE A 58 -10.17 -9.11 -5.64
N LEU A 59 -9.92 -7.80 -5.54
CA LEU A 59 -9.06 -7.25 -4.49
C LEU A 59 -9.66 -7.37 -3.09
N LEU A 60 -10.98 -7.19 -2.97
CA LEU A 60 -11.69 -7.36 -1.70
C LEU A 60 -11.64 -8.82 -1.25
N ASP A 61 -11.94 -9.76 -2.14
CA ASP A 61 -11.88 -11.19 -1.85
C ASP A 61 -10.46 -11.63 -1.45
N LEU A 62 -9.43 -11.12 -2.14
CA LEU A 62 -8.03 -11.36 -1.79
C LEU A 62 -7.67 -10.81 -0.40
N ALA A 63 -8.15 -9.63 -0.04
CA ALA A 63 -7.94 -9.06 1.28
C ALA A 63 -8.68 -9.85 2.38
N GLU A 64 -9.88 -10.34 2.09
CA GLU A 64 -10.69 -11.17 3.00
C GLU A 64 -10.15 -12.58 3.16
N SER A 65 -9.48 -13.13 2.14
CA SER A 65 -8.91 -14.49 2.17
C SER A 65 -7.80 -14.68 3.21
N GLY A 66 -7.32 -13.58 3.80
CA GLY A 66 -6.37 -13.55 4.90
C GLY A 66 -5.01 -12.97 4.50
N GLY A 67 -4.16 -12.76 5.51
CA GLY A 67 -2.85 -12.13 5.36
C GLY A 67 -2.86 -10.63 5.60
N ASP A 68 -1.77 -9.97 5.22
CA ASP A 68 -1.60 -8.53 5.38
C ASP A 68 -2.23 -7.77 4.20
N SER A 69 -3.24 -6.95 4.44
CA SER A 69 -3.94 -6.17 3.40
C SER A 69 -2.99 -5.23 2.63
N GLY A 70 -1.90 -4.82 3.26
CA GLY A 70 -0.87 -3.97 2.65
C GLY A 70 -0.16 -4.63 1.46
N HIS A 71 -0.25 -5.96 1.34
CA HIS A 71 0.20 -6.73 0.19
C HIS A 71 -0.55 -6.37 -1.10
N TRP A 72 -1.81 -5.95 -0.98
CA TRP A 72 -2.70 -5.62 -2.09
C TRP A 72 -2.67 -4.15 -2.50
N PHE A 73 -1.95 -3.30 -1.75
CA PHE A 73 -1.83 -1.85 -2.02
C PHE A 73 -1.45 -1.54 -3.47
N ALA A 74 -0.39 -2.18 -3.97
CA ALA A 74 0.12 -1.90 -5.32
C ALA A 74 -0.91 -2.28 -6.40
N ALA A 75 -1.64 -3.38 -6.19
CA ALA A 75 -2.68 -3.84 -7.09
C ALA A 75 -3.87 -2.87 -7.14
N ALA A 76 -4.35 -2.43 -5.97
CA ALA A 76 -5.42 -1.44 -5.88
C ALA A 76 -5.01 -0.09 -6.51
N LYS A 77 -3.78 0.35 -6.26
CA LYS A 77 -3.23 1.59 -6.84
C LYS A 77 -3.13 1.52 -8.36
N ASP A 78 -2.58 0.43 -8.91
CA ASP A 78 -2.41 0.28 -10.36
C ASP A 78 -3.76 0.09 -11.08
N GLY A 79 -4.75 -0.50 -10.40
CA GLY A 79 -6.13 -0.56 -10.86
C GLY A 79 -6.90 0.77 -10.79
N GLY A 80 -6.31 1.82 -10.22
CA GLY A 80 -6.96 3.13 -10.04
C GLY A 80 -7.95 3.21 -8.87
N PHE A 81 -8.04 2.16 -8.05
CA PHE A 81 -8.91 2.10 -6.87
C PHE A 81 -8.23 2.81 -5.67
N LEU A 82 -8.01 4.12 -5.79
CA LEU A 82 -7.18 4.88 -4.84
C LEU A 82 -7.74 4.89 -3.41
N ASP A 83 -9.06 4.91 -3.22
CA ASP A 83 -9.66 4.81 -1.89
C ASP A 83 -9.35 3.45 -1.23
N LEU A 84 -9.46 2.36 -2.00
CA LEU A 84 -9.14 1.01 -1.52
C LEU A 84 -7.64 0.84 -1.28
N ALA A 85 -6.79 1.41 -2.14
CA ALA A 85 -5.35 1.44 -1.91
C ALA A 85 -5.01 2.17 -0.61
N LEU A 86 -5.67 3.30 -0.33
CA LEU A 86 -5.48 4.01 0.92
C LEU A 86 -5.91 3.17 2.13
N GLU A 87 -7.04 2.48 2.05
CA GLU A 87 -7.52 1.56 3.10
C GLU A 87 -6.51 0.43 3.37
N PHE A 88 -5.95 -0.19 2.32
CA PHE A 88 -4.90 -1.19 2.44
C PHE A 88 -3.61 -0.64 3.06
N ALA A 89 -3.22 0.60 2.73
CA ALA A 89 -2.06 1.25 3.35
C ALA A 89 -2.28 1.53 4.85
N GLN A 90 -3.50 1.90 5.25
CA GLN A 90 -3.85 2.22 6.64
C GLN A 90 -3.91 0.97 7.52
N THR A 91 -4.51 -0.10 7.01
CA THR A 91 -4.78 -1.33 7.78
C THR A 91 -3.63 -2.33 7.71
N GLY A 92 -2.81 -2.29 6.66
CA GLY A 92 -1.74 -3.23 6.41
C GLY A 92 -0.33 -2.69 6.63
N ARG A 93 0.65 -3.53 6.29
CA ARG A 93 2.09 -3.30 6.42
C ARG A 93 2.76 -3.08 5.06
N THR A 94 2.16 -2.24 4.22
CA THR A 94 2.82 -1.81 2.97
C THR A 94 4.16 -1.14 3.29
N ASP A 95 5.21 -1.53 2.56
CA ASP A 95 6.54 -0.95 2.75
C ASP A 95 6.53 0.59 2.55
N PRO A 96 7.14 1.37 3.46
CA PRO A 96 7.08 2.83 3.40
C PRO A 96 7.72 3.42 2.14
N ARG A 97 8.72 2.78 1.51
CA ARG A 97 9.27 3.26 0.23
C ARG A 97 8.29 3.03 -0.91
N THR A 98 7.44 2.01 -0.82
CA THR A 98 6.36 1.79 -1.79
C THR A 98 5.29 2.88 -1.67
N LEU A 99 4.88 3.23 -0.45
CA LEU A 99 3.95 4.33 -0.19
C LEU A 99 4.53 5.70 -0.62
N SER A 100 5.82 5.94 -0.34
CA SER A 100 6.54 7.15 -0.73
C SER A 100 6.58 7.32 -2.26
N ARG A 101 6.95 6.26 -2.99
CA ARG A 101 6.90 6.25 -4.47
C ARG A 101 5.50 6.50 -5.00
N ALA A 102 4.48 5.88 -4.40
CA ALA A 102 3.09 6.12 -4.79
C ALA A 102 2.68 7.59 -4.63
N SER A 103 3.05 8.23 -3.51
CA SER A 103 2.81 9.67 -3.30
C SER A 103 3.46 10.54 -4.38
N ARG A 104 4.70 10.22 -4.76
CA ARG A 104 5.41 10.95 -5.83
C ARG A 104 4.72 10.79 -7.18
N ASP A 105 4.39 9.55 -7.55
CA ASP A 105 3.97 9.20 -8.90
C ASP A 105 2.52 9.61 -9.23
N LEU A 106 1.70 9.88 -8.20
CA LEU A 106 0.28 10.23 -8.34
C LEU A 106 -0.03 11.71 -8.09
N LEU A 107 0.98 12.56 -7.87
CA LEU A 107 0.79 13.94 -7.43
C LEU A 107 -0.14 14.75 -8.36
N GLU A 108 0.02 14.60 -9.67
CA GLU A 108 -0.79 15.31 -10.67
C GLU A 108 -2.22 14.73 -10.81
N LYS A 109 -2.43 13.49 -10.37
CA LYS A 109 -3.70 12.79 -10.48
C LYS A 109 -4.58 12.98 -9.25
N ASP A 110 -3.98 12.85 -8.06
CA ASP A 110 -4.69 12.99 -6.79
C ASP A 110 -3.74 13.41 -5.66
N ALA A 111 -3.61 14.72 -5.46
CA ALA A 111 -2.78 15.27 -4.39
C ALA A 111 -3.28 14.89 -2.98
N LYS A 112 -4.58 14.64 -2.80
CA LYS A 112 -5.16 14.27 -1.50
C LYS A 112 -4.78 12.84 -1.13
N PHE A 113 -4.84 11.91 -2.07
CA PHE A 113 -4.29 10.56 -1.90
C PHE A 113 -2.79 10.64 -1.56
N CYS A 114 -2.02 11.41 -2.33
CA CYS A 114 -0.57 11.54 -2.16
C CYS A 114 -0.17 12.06 -0.78
N LEU A 115 -0.89 13.07 -0.26
CA LEU A 115 -0.67 13.61 1.09
C LEU A 115 -0.88 12.52 2.15
N GLN A 116 -1.96 11.74 2.03
CA GLN A 116 -2.33 10.72 3.00
C GLN A 116 -1.35 9.53 2.98
N VAL A 117 -1.00 9.00 1.81
CA VAL A 117 -0.07 7.86 1.73
C VAL A 117 1.36 8.23 2.13
N ALA A 118 1.83 9.45 1.86
CA ALA A 118 3.13 9.90 2.36
C ALA A 118 3.12 10.07 3.88
N ARG A 119 2.02 10.54 4.47
CA ARG A 119 1.88 10.59 5.94
C ARG A 119 1.98 9.20 6.56
N ILE A 120 1.28 8.21 5.99
CA ILE A 120 1.36 6.82 6.43
C ILE A 120 2.79 6.29 6.28
N ALA A 121 3.46 6.56 5.16
CA ALA A 121 4.85 6.18 4.94
C ALA A 121 5.78 6.73 6.03
N ILE A 122 5.67 8.01 6.37
CA ILE A 122 6.45 8.64 7.42
C ILE A 122 6.16 8.02 8.79
N GLN A 123 4.88 7.78 9.10
CA GLN A 123 4.49 7.11 10.34
C GLN A 123 5.12 5.72 10.45
N ARG A 124 5.10 4.92 9.37
CA ARG A 124 5.74 3.61 9.34
C ARG A 124 7.25 3.68 9.55
N MET A 125 7.94 4.65 8.94
CA MET A 125 9.37 4.85 9.16
C MET A 125 9.67 5.24 10.61
N LEU A 126 8.86 6.11 11.23
CA LEU A 126 8.97 6.47 12.64
C LEU A 126 8.69 5.28 13.57
N GLU A 127 7.81 4.37 13.17
CA GLU A 127 7.50 3.13 13.91
C GLU A 127 8.59 2.05 13.69
N GLY A 128 9.59 2.28 12.84
CA GLY A 128 10.65 1.33 12.53
C GLY A 128 10.24 0.22 11.55
N TYR A 129 9.14 0.39 10.82
CA TYR A 129 8.69 -0.54 9.77
C TYR A 129 9.41 -0.29 8.44
N GLY A 130 9.39 -1.32 7.59
CA GLY A 130 9.98 -1.31 6.26
C GLY A 130 11.33 -2.02 6.20
N TYR A 131 11.76 -2.40 5.01
CA TYR A 131 13.04 -3.05 4.82
C TYR A 131 14.19 -2.02 4.86
N GLU A 132 14.76 -1.84 6.05
CA GLU A 132 15.90 -0.94 6.32
C GLU A 132 15.75 0.47 5.70
N PRO A 133 14.72 1.25 6.09
CA PRO A 133 14.64 2.65 5.69
C PRO A 133 15.86 3.44 6.20
N SER A 134 16.32 4.40 5.40
CA SER A 134 17.43 5.30 5.71
C SER A 134 16.94 6.72 6.01
N GLY A 135 17.83 7.57 6.53
CA GLY A 135 17.51 8.99 6.71
C GLY A 135 17.15 9.72 5.41
N ILE A 136 17.70 9.30 4.26
CA ILE A 136 17.38 9.86 2.94
C ILE A 136 15.94 9.52 2.57
N ASP A 137 15.51 8.27 2.80
CA ASP A 137 14.13 7.85 2.51
C ASP A 137 13.11 8.71 3.27
N VAL A 138 13.42 9.09 4.50
CA VAL A 138 12.57 9.96 5.33
C VAL A 138 12.51 11.37 4.78
N ILE A 139 13.63 11.93 4.33
CA ILE A 139 13.71 13.26 3.72
C ILE A 139 12.92 13.30 2.41
N ASP A 140 13.11 12.31 1.54
CA ASP A 140 12.40 12.21 0.25
C ASP A 140 10.89 12.08 0.47
N THR A 141 10.48 11.22 1.41
CA THR A 141 9.06 11.03 1.74
C THR A 141 8.45 12.31 2.32
N TYR A 142 9.17 13.03 3.17
CA TYR A 142 8.71 14.33 3.67
C TYR A 142 8.60 15.39 2.57
N SER A 143 9.52 15.38 1.61
CA SER A 143 9.45 16.25 0.43
C SER A 143 8.20 15.95 -0.41
N HIS A 144 7.91 14.68 -0.67
CA HIS A 144 6.68 14.27 -1.37
C HIS A 144 5.42 14.68 -0.61
N PHE A 145 5.39 14.48 0.71
CA PHE A 145 4.32 14.94 1.59
C PHE A 145 4.09 16.45 1.48
N LEU A 146 5.14 17.27 1.55
CA LEU A 146 5.03 18.73 1.43
C LEU A 146 4.61 19.18 0.03
N ARG A 147 5.05 18.51 -1.04
CA ARG A 147 4.61 18.83 -2.42
C ARG A 147 3.11 18.57 -2.59
N ALA A 148 2.60 17.46 -2.05
CA ALA A 148 1.17 17.17 -2.02
C ALA A 148 0.41 18.23 -1.19
N ALA A 149 0.93 18.60 -0.02
CA ALA A 149 0.34 19.65 0.82
C ALA A 149 0.31 21.02 0.12
N ALA A 150 1.37 21.36 -0.62
CA ALA A 150 1.46 22.61 -1.39
C ALA A 150 0.44 22.66 -2.51
N THR A 151 0.26 21.55 -3.24
CA THR A 151 -0.75 21.42 -4.30
C THR A 151 -2.17 21.64 -3.75
N LEU A 152 -2.40 21.25 -2.48
CA LEU A 152 -3.67 21.42 -1.78
C LEU A 152 -3.79 22.75 -1.01
N GLY A 153 -2.75 23.59 -0.99
CA GLY A 153 -2.75 24.85 -0.25
C GLY A 153 -2.66 24.72 1.28
N VAL A 154 -2.26 23.56 1.81
CA VAL A 154 -2.25 23.25 3.27
C VAL A 154 -0.85 23.03 3.84
N SER A 155 0.21 23.50 3.17
CA SER A 155 1.61 23.28 3.57
C SER A 155 1.93 23.64 5.01
N GLN A 156 1.39 24.76 5.51
CA GLN A 156 1.67 25.21 6.87
C GLN A 156 1.10 24.25 7.91
N ASP A 157 -0.13 23.80 7.72
CA ASP A 157 -0.79 22.87 8.65
C ASP A 157 -0.19 21.47 8.56
N ALA A 158 0.12 21.01 7.35
CA ALA A 158 0.84 19.76 7.12
C ALA A 158 2.21 19.74 7.83
N ARG A 159 2.97 20.84 7.77
CA ARG A 159 4.25 20.97 8.47
C ARG A 159 4.08 20.94 9.99
N LYS A 160 3.09 21.65 10.54
CA LYS A 160 2.80 21.67 11.98
C LYS A 160 2.40 20.28 12.49
N ASP A 161 1.52 19.60 11.75
CA ASP A 161 1.10 18.23 12.04
C ASP A 161 2.29 17.26 12.04
N MET A 162 3.15 17.34 11.04
CA MET A 162 4.34 16.48 10.95
C MET A 162 5.36 16.78 12.07
N PHE A 163 5.56 18.06 12.42
CA PHE A 163 6.40 18.44 13.56
C PHE A 163 5.87 17.87 14.87
N SER A 164 4.55 17.95 15.10
CA SER A 164 3.90 17.38 16.29
C SER A 164 4.07 15.86 16.33
N THR A 165 3.84 15.19 15.19
CA THR A 165 4.00 13.74 15.03
C THR A 165 5.43 13.30 15.35
N ALA A 166 6.43 13.94 14.73
CA ALA A 166 7.83 13.60 14.95
C ALA A 166 8.30 13.91 16.38
N THR A 167 7.82 15.00 16.99
CA THR A 167 8.15 15.33 18.39
C THR A 167 7.61 14.29 19.36
N LYS A 168 6.37 13.80 19.16
CA LYS A 168 5.81 12.71 19.96
C LYS A 168 6.59 11.42 19.75
N ALA A 169 6.90 11.07 18.50
CA ALA A 169 7.67 9.87 18.19
C ALA A 169 9.06 9.89 18.84
N LYS A 170 9.73 11.06 18.87
CA LYS A 170 11.02 11.25 19.55
C LYS A 170 10.94 10.91 21.05
N GLN A 171 9.86 11.27 21.73
CA GLN A 171 9.66 10.96 23.16
C GLN A 171 9.60 9.44 23.41
N SER A 172 9.16 8.67 22.42
CA SER A 172 9.13 7.21 22.45
C SER A 172 10.42 6.56 21.92
N GLY A 173 11.46 7.34 21.58
CA GLY A 173 12.71 6.82 21.04
C GLY A 173 12.62 6.39 19.57
N ALA A 174 11.63 6.88 18.82
CA ALA A 174 11.44 6.52 17.41
C ALA A 174 12.67 6.86 16.55
N PRO A 175 13.07 5.98 15.62
CA PRO A 175 14.09 6.31 14.64
C PRO A 175 13.66 7.51 13.78
N PHE A 176 14.64 8.22 13.25
CA PHE A 176 14.47 9.34 12.30
C PHE A 176 13.65 10.55 12.78
N ALA A 177 13.09 10.53 13.99
CA ALA A 177 12.29 11.62 14.52
C ALA A 177 13.05 12.95 14.52
N ASP A 178 14.35 12.94 14.88
CA ASP A 178 15.22 14.12 14.82
C ASP A 178 15.40 14.66 13.39
N ILE A 179 15.46 13.79 12.38
CA ILE A 179 15.57 14.21 10.98
C ILE A 179 14.30 14.95 10.58
N LEU A 180 13.12 14.39 10.88
CA LEU A 180 11.83 15.01 10.54
C LEU A 180 11.60 16.33 11.28
N ILE A 181 11.96 16.42 12.56
CA ILE A 181 11.87 17.66 13.33
C ILE A 181 12.69 18.78 12.65
N ARG A 182 13.93 18.47 12.20
CA ARG A 182 14.78 19.43 11.49
C ARG A 182 14.19 19.84 10.14
N GLN A 183 13.61 18.90 9.39
CA GLN A 183 12.96 19.19 8.11
C GLN A 183 11.70 20.06 8.26
N CYS A 184 10.98 19.91 9.38
CA CYS A 184 9.80 20.71 9.67
C CYS A 184 10.12 22.13 10.17
N SER A 185 11.34 22.41 10.62
CA SER A 185 11.72 23.74 11.10
C SER A 185 11.84 24.74 9.95
N PRO A 186 11.33 25.98 10.10
CA PRO A 186 11.51 27.03 9.11
C PRO A 186 12.99 27.45 9.06
N GLY A 187 13.75 26.88 8.11
CA GLY A 187 15.17 27.18 7.91
C GLY A 187 15.93 26.17 7.05
N SER A 188 15.38 24.98 6.78
CA SER A 188 16.10 23.87 6.14
C SER A 188 16.04 23.82 4.60
N LEU A 189 16.00 24.97 3.92
CA LEU A 189 16.13 25.06 2.45
C LEU A 189 17.35 25.91 2.10
N HIS A 190 18.48 25.23 1.85
CA HIS A 190 19.63 25.74 1.10
C HIS A 190 19.95 24.75 0.00
#